data_AF-A0A6A5GIA0-F1
#
_entry.id   AF-A0A6A5GIA0-F1
#
_cell.length_a   1.000
_cell.length_b   1.000
_cell.length_c   1.000
_cell.angle_alpha   90.00
_cell.angle_beta   90.00
_cell.angle_gamma   90.00
#
_symmetry.space_group_name_H-M   'P 1'
#
loop_
_entity.id
_entity.type
_entity.pdbx_description
1 polymer ?
#
loop_
_entity_poly.entity_id
_entity_poly.type
_entity_poly.pdbx_seq_one_letter_code
_entity_poly.pdbx_strand_id
1 'polypeptide(L)'
;MQDPVQKQISKFVEILRPKEGMMKLVKDKILGVNEMQCFVKSPGSRTPAHQDNQLVASVNLNMGPGECVWICVSMIYAAILEKLMNKKKNQPLPYKANGYCVNAAWNVAEMCPVQLAAVAYTHDNNVELQYGTLLPMIYDVLLEIAQQEGHPELKNLASGNGTTAKMFKEKQQSTTERREKISRRFSTIANF
;
A
#
# COMPACT_ATOMS: atom_id res chain seq x y z
N MET A 1 7.66 18.72 -21.28
CA MET A 1 8.72 17.70 -21.40
C MET A 1 8.33 16.57 -20.45
N GLN A 2 8.22 15.32 -20.91
CA GLN A 2 7.80 14.20 -20.05
C GLN A 2 8.91 13.90 -19.03
N ASP A 3 8.55 13.68 -17.76
CA ASP A 3 9.50 13.37 -16.70
C ASP A 3 10.38 12.16 -17.08
N PRO A 4 11.73 12.28 -17.07
CA PRO A 4 12.65 11.20 -17.41
C PRO A 4 12.40 9.91 -16.63
N VAL A 5 11.97 10.02 -15.37
CA VAL A 5 11.65 8.88 -14.50
C VAL A 5 10.40 8.16 -15.01
N GLN A 6 9.32 8.91 -15.28
CA GLN A 6 8.08 8.36 -15.82
C GLN A 6 8.29 7.67 -17.17
N LYS A 7 9.22 8.15 -17.99
CA LYS A 7 9.62 7.51 -19.24
C LYS A 7 10.29 6.14 -19.04
N GLN A 8 10.96 5.91 -17.92
CA GLN A 8 11.51 4.58 -17.60
C GLN A 8 10.43 3.67 -17.01
N ILE A 9 9.58 4.20 -16.13
CA ILE A 9 8.46 3.44 -15.53
C ILE A 9 7.50 2.93 -16.61
N SER A 10 7.26 3.71 -17.67
CA SER A 10 6.38 3.28 -18.77
C SER A 10 6.89 2.07 -19.56
N LYS A 11 8.16 1.68 -19.40
CA LYS A 11 8.73 0.47 -20.03
C LYS A 11 8.36 -0.82 -19.31
N PHE A 12 7.88 -0.76 -18.07
CA PHE A 12 7.43 -1.93 -17.34
C PHE A 12 6.13 -2.48 -17.93
N VAL A 13 5.94 -3.79 -17.82
CA VAL A 13 4.64 -4.43 -18.06
C VAL A 13 3.57 -3.76 -17.19
N GLU A 14 2.34 -3.67 -17.70
CA GLU A 14 1.25 -2.89 -17.08
C GLU A 14 1.06 -3.21 -15.61
N ILE A 15 1.07 -4.49 -15.26
CA ILE A 15 0.83 -4.99 -13.92
C ILE A 15 1.86 -4.53 -12.86
N LEU A 16 3.05 -4.10 -13.30
CA LEU A 16 4.12 -3.60 -12.43
C LEU A 16 4.17 -2.07 -12.36
N ARG A 17 3.33 -1.35 -13.10
CA ARG A 17 3.33 0.13 -13.11
C ARG A 17 2.46 0.67 -11.96
N PRO A 18 2.87 1.76 -11.26
CA PRO A 18 2.25 2.23 -10.01
C PRO A 18 0.82 2.76 -10.13
N LYS A 19 0.34 3.06 -11.34
CA LYS A 19 -0.98 3.65 -11.60
C LYS A 19 -1.85 2.75 -12.48
N GLU A 20 -1.56 1.46 -12.46
CA GLU A 20 -2.30 0.46 -13.23
C GLU A 20 -3.12 -0.46 -12.30
N GLY A 21 -3.93 -1.36 -12.86
CA GLY A 21 -4.80 -2.23 -12.07
C GLY A 21 -5.77 -1.46 -11.18
N MET A 22 -5.94 -1.90 -9.94
CA MET A 22 -6.79 -1.22 -8.94
C MET A 22 -6.24 0.15 -8.53
N MET A 23 -4.94 0.42 -8.72
CA MET A 23 -4.36 1.71 -8.37
C MET A 23 -4.89 2.85 -9.27
N LYS A 24 -5.48 2.54 -10.43
CA LYS A 24 -6.21 3.52 -11.29
C LYS A 24 -7.39 4.17 -10.57
N LEU A 25 -7.97 3.46 -9.61
CA LEU A 25 -9.17 3.89 -8.89
C LEU A 25 -8.84 4.87 -7.77
N VAL A 26 -7.59 4.88 -7.33
CA VAL A 26 -7.08 5.82 -6.33
C VAL A 26 -6.78 7.15 -7.01
N LYS A 27 -7.69 8.11 -6.87
CA LYS A 27 -7.58 9.45 -7.47
C LYS A 27 -6.48 10.30 -6.83
N ASP A 28 -6.23 10.08 -5.55
CA ASP A 28 -5.22 10.81 -4.79
C ASP A 28 -3.80 10.33 -5.12
N LYS A 29 -2.84 11.24 -5.12
CA LYS A 29 -1.42 10.88 -5.17
C LYS A 29 -0.94 10.53 -3.78
N ILE A 30 -0.53 9.29 -3.59
CA ILE A 30 -0.06 8.74 -2.32
C ILE A 30 1.42 8.36 -2.49
N LEU A 31 2.28 9.14 -1.84
CA LEU A 31 3.73 8.95 -1.88
C LEU A 31 4.12 7.56 -1.38
N GLY A 32 4.95 6.85 -2.15
CA GLY A 32 5.40 5.49 -1.85
C GLY A 32 4.39 4.40 -2.14
N VAL A 33 3.19 4.75 -2.62
CA VAL A 33 2.13 3.79 -2.96
C VAL A 33 1.85 3.82 -4.46
N ASN A 34 1.11 4.82 -4.95
CA ASN A 34 0.86 4.99 -6.41
C ASN A 34 1.77 6.06 -7.05
N GLU A 35 2.73 6.56 -6.27
CA GLU A 35 3.86 7.37 -6.71
C GLU A 35 5.15 6.70 -6.21
N MET A 36 6.17 6.69 -7.06
CA MET A 36 7.46 6.07 -6.74
C MET A 36 8.14 6.80 -5.57
N GLN A 37 8.71 6.02 -4.65
CA GLN A 37 9.58 6.50 -3.57
C GLN A 37 11.00 5.96 -3.77
N CYS A 38 11.98 6.84 -3.62
CA CYS A 38 13.41 6.48 -3.67
C CYS A 38 14.02 6.42 -2.28
N PHE A 39 14.95 5.49 -2.09
CA PHE A 39 15.69 5.26 -0.86
C PHE A 39 17.19 5.22 -1.17
N VAL A 40 17.95 6.16 -0.63
CA VAL A 40 19.43 6.14 -0.70
C VAL A 40 19.95 5.42 0.54
N LYS A 41 20.83 4.44 0.34
CA LYS A 41 21.22 3.50 1.40
C LYS A 41 22.73 3.36 1.50
N SER A 42 23.19 3.23 2.74
CA SER A 42 24.55 2.88 3.09
C SER A 42 24.62 1.41 3.56
N PRO A 43 25.82 0.81 3.61
CA PRO A 43 25.97 -0.53 4.18
C PRO A 43 25.40 -0.59 5.60
N GLY A 44 24.48 -1.53 5.83
CA GLY A 44 23.81 -1.68 7.11
C GLY A 44 22.46 -0.96 7.24
N SER A 45 22.05 -0.12 6.26
CA SER A 45 20.68 0.41 6.20
C SER A 45 19.67 -0.74 6.19
N ARG A 46 18.65 -0.65 7.06
CA ARG A 46 17.65 -1.70 7.29
C ARG A 46 16.24 -1.14 7.21
N THR A 47 15.32 -1.97 6.74
CA THR A 47 13.88 -1.69 6.84
C THR A 47 13.30 -2.72 7.81
N PRO A 48 12.60 -2.30 8.88
CA PRO A 48 11.95 -3.21 9.82
C PRO A 48 10.90 -4.11 9.14
N ALA A 49 10.60 -5.24 9.79
CA ALA A 49 9.53 -6.11 9.35
C ALA A 49 8.19 -5.39 9.33
N HIS A 50 7.52 -5.45 8.18
CA HIS A 50 6.18 -4.91 7.98
C HIS A 50 5.47 -5.70 6.89
N GLN A 51 4.15 -5.54 6.89
CA GLN A 51 3.30 -5.84 5.76
C GLN A 51 3.06 -4.53 5.00
N ASP A 52 2.94 -4.61 3.68
CA ASP A 52 2.54 -3.45 2.89
C ASP A 52 1.13 -2.97 3.27
N ASN A 53 0.86 -1.69 2.99
CA ASN A 53 -0.40 -1.06 3.35
C ASN A 53 -1.58 -1.82 2.74
N GLN A 54 -2.46 -2.35 3.60
CA GLN A 54 -3.60 -3.17 3.18
C GLN A 54 -3.23 -4.39 2.31
N LEU A 55 -2.03 -4.93 2.49
CA LEU A 55 -1.54 -6.12 1.78
C LEU A 55 -1.62 -6.03 0.25
N VAL A 56 -1.44 -4.83 -0.30
CA VAL A 56 -1.15 -4.67 -1.72
C VAL A 56 0.26 -5.17 -2.03
N ALA A 57 0.48 -5.61 -3.26
CA ALA A 57 1.81 -6.01 -3.69
C ALA A 57 2.75 -4.79 -3.78
N SER A 58 4.06 -5.06 -3.73
CA SER A 58 5.10 -4.05 -3.80
C SER A 58 6.12 -4.40 -4.85
N VAL A 59 6.57 -3.39 -5.58
CA VAL A 59 7.68 -3.48 -6.55
C VAL A 59 8.85 -2.74 -5.95
N ASN A 60 10.02 -3.39 -5.93
CA ASN A 60 11.26 -2.79 -5.46
C ASN A 60 12.39 -3.05 -6.43
N LEU A 61 13.03 -1.99 -6.91
CA LEU A 61 14.13 -2.03 -7.85
C LEU A 61 15.39 -1.53 -7.17
N ASN A 62 16.43 -2.37 -7.14
CA ASN A 62 17.77 -1.96 -6.70
C ASN A 62 18.55 -1.42 -7.91
N MET A 63 18.95 -0.15 -7.87
CA MET A 63 19.78 0.49 -8.90
C MET A 63 21.29 0.30 -8.67
N GLY A 64 21.68 -0.30 -7.54
CA GLY A 64 23.08 -0.60 -7.24
C GLY A 64 23.92 0.63 -6.86
N PRO A 65 25.26 0.49 -6.84
CA PRO A 65 26.03 -0.72 -7.15
C PRO A 65 25.99 -1.79 -6.05
N GLY A 66 25.65 -1.42 -4.82
CA GLY A 66 25.55 -2.33 -3.68
C GLY A 66 24.36 -3.27 -3.77
N GLU A 67 24.51 -4.43 -3.14
CA GLU A 67 23.45 -5.44 -3.07
C GLU A 67 22.51 -5.22 -1.88
N CYS A 68 21.31 -5.79 -2.00
CA CYS A 68 20.28 -5.81 -0.98
C CYS A 68 19.88 -7.24 -0.69
N VAL A 69 19.77 -7.60 0.59
CA VAL A 69 19.26 -8.90 1.03
C VAL A 69 17.83 -8.74 1.50
N TRP A 70 16.97 -9.65 1.05
CA TRP A 70 15.56 -9.75 1.42
C TRP A 70 15.26 -11.08 2.12
N ILE A 71 14.48 -11.02 3.19
CA ILE A 71 13.96 -12.16 3.93
C ILE A 71 12.44 -12.02 3.94
N CYS A 72 11.77 -12.93 3.25
CA CYS A 72 10.31 -12.92 3.14
C CYS A 72 9.72 -14.08 3.95
N VAL A 73 8.57 -13.84 4.56
CA VAL A 73 7.78 -14.86 5.24
C VAL A 73 6.42 -14.91 4.56
N SER A 74 5.95 -16.11 4.23
CA SER A 74 4.62 -16.29 3.62
C SER A 74 3.53 -15.74 4.53
N MET A 75 2.53 -15.09 3.93
CA MET A 75 1.40 -14.48 4.63
C MET A 75 0.64 -15.45 5.54
N ILE A 76 0.62 -16.75 5.21
CA ILE A 76 -0.02 -17.78 6.06
C ILE A 76 0.63 -17.90 7.44
N TYR A 77 1.89 -17.48 7.59
CA TYR A 77 2.64 -17.51 8.84
C TYR A 77 2.70 -16.16 9.55
N ALA A 78 2.03 -15.11 9.02
CA ALA A 78 2.11 -13.76 9.57
C ALA A 78 1.70 -13.69 11.06
N ALA A 79 0.58 -14.31 11.43
CA ALA A 79 0.10 -14.35 12.81
C ALA A 79 1.04 -15.13 13.76
N ILE A 80 1.70 -16.17 13.26
CA ILE A 80 2.70 -16.91 14.03
C ILE A 80 3.93 -16.03 14.26
N LEU A 81 4.40 -15.34 13.22
CA LEU A 81 5.53 -14.42 13.32
C LEU A 81 5.23 -13.28 14.30
N GLU A 82 4.04 -12.69 14.24
CA GLU A 82 3.60 -11.65 15.17
C GLU A 82 3.64 -12.14 16.63
N LYS A 83 3.07 -13.32 16.91
CA LYS A 83 3.13 -13.94 18.25
C LYS A 83 4.57 -14.14 18.73
N LEU A 84 5.46 -14.59 17.85
CA LEU A 84 6.88 -14.77 18.17
C LEU A 84 7.58 -13.43 18.46
N MET A 85 7.30 -12.38 17.69
CA MET A 85 7.85 -11.04 17.89
C MET A 85 7.39 -10.44 19.23
N ASN A 86 6.11 -10.53 19.54
CA ASN A 86 5.54 -10.04 20.79
C ASN A 86 6.15 -10.73 22.01
N LYS A 87 6.50 -12.01 21.90
CA LYS A 87 7.17 -12.77 22.96
C LYS A 87 8.64 -12.39 23.14
N LYS A 88 9.38 -12.18 22.05
CA LYS A 88 10.84 -11.94 22.08
C LYS A 88 11.24 -10.48 22.21
N LYS A 89 10.31 -9.52 22.04
CA LYS A 89 10.57 -8.07 21.97
C LYS A 89 11.63 -7.66 20.93
N ASN A 90 11.90 -8.50 19.94
CA ASN A 90 12.85 -8.23 18.86
C ASN A 90 12.11 -8.28 17.53
N GLN A 91 12.27 -7.21 16.73
CA GLN A 91 11.76 -7.17 15.37
C GLN A 91 12.79 -7.81 14.42
N PRO A 92 12.37 -8.75 13.55
CA PRO A 92 13.19 -9.21 12.45
C PRO A 92 13.44 -8.05 11.49
N LEU A 93 14.58 -8.12 10.82
CA LEU A 93 15.04 -7.11 9.88
C LEU A 93 15.05 -7.79 8.50
N PRO A 94 13.92 -7.79 7.79
CA PRO A 94 13.78 -8.56 6.57
C PRO A 94 14.56 -7.96 5.41
N TYR A 95 15.07 -6.75 5.56
CA TYR A 95 15.79 -6.05 4.52
C TYR A 95 17.08 -5.45 5.08
N LYS A 96 18.19 -5.65 4.36
CA LYS A 96 19.48 -5.03 4.66
C LYS A 96 20.23 -4.68 3.37
N ALA A 97 20.73 -3.45 3.28
CA ALA A 97 21.72 -3.06 2.28
C ALA A 97 23.11 -3.56 2.70
N ASN A 98 23.80 -4.28 1.82
CA ASN A 98 25.18 -4.72 2.03
C ASN A 98 26.21 -3.74 1.47
N GLY A 99 25.81 -2.90 0.50
CA GLY A 99 26.62 -1.86 -0.09
C GLY A 99 25.85 -0.55 -0.23
N TYR A 100 26.53 0.49 -0.71
CA TYR A 100 25.87 1.73 -1.11
C TYR A 100 24.97 1.48 -2.31
N CYS A 101 23.69 1.81 -2.20
CA CYS A 101 22.74 1.62 -3.27
C CYS A 101 21.58 2.60 -3.20
N VAL A 102 20.81 2.66 -4.29
CA VAL A 102 19.54 3.37 -4.33
C VAL A 102 18.44 2.38 -4.73
N ASN A 103 17.36 2.33 -3.96
CA ASN A 103 16.17 1.58 -4.33
C ASN A 103 15.05 2.52 -4.75
N ALA A 104 14.27 2.12 -5.75
CA ALA A 104 12.98 2.71 -6.08
C ALA A 104 11.88 1.70 -5.73
N ALA A 105 10.82 2.15 -5.06
CA ALA A 105 9.70 1.28 -4.70
C ALA A 105 8.34 1.98 -4.83
N TRP A 106 7.32 1.17 -5.09
CA TRP A 106 5.91 1.56 -5.12
C TRP A 106 5.03 0.32 -4.92
N ASN A 107 3.74 0.51 -4.74
CA ASN A 107 2.77 -0.56 -4.63
C ASN A 107 2.01 -0.79 -5.94
N VAL A 108 1.56 -2.02 -6.15
CA VAL A 108 0.66 -2.42 -7.23
C VAL A 108 -0.45 -3.30 -6.67
N ALA A 109 -1.63 -3.25 -7.29
CA ALA A 109 -2.77 -4.04 -6.87
C ALA A 109 -3.54 -4.52 -8.08
N GLU A 110 -3.65 -5.84 -8.23
CA GLU A 110 -4.41 -6.48 -9.29
C GLU A 110 -5.87 -6.63 -8.92
N MET A 111 -6.76 -6.47 -9.90
CA MET A 111 -8.18 -6.76 -9.73
C MET A 111 -8.42 -8.28 -9.74
N CYS A 112 -8.06 -8.95 -8.65
CA CYS A 112 -8.25 -10.39 -8.48
C CYS A 112 -8.88 -10.73 -7.12
N PRO A 113 -9.61 -11.85 -6.99
CA PRO A 113 -10.33 -12.20 -5.76
C PRO A 113 -9.42 -12.27 -4.52
N VAL A 114 -8.19 -12.75 -4.69
CA VAL A 114 -7.23 -12.88 -3.59
C VAL A 114 -6.77 -11.51 -3.09
N GLN A 115 -6.42 -10.61 -4.01
CA GLN A 115 -6.01 -9.24 -3.66
C GLN A 115 -7.17 -8.48 -3.01
N LEU A 116 -8.40 -8.60 -3.55
CA LEU A 116 -9.59 -7.97 -3.00
C LEU A 116 -9.90 -8.45 -1.58
N ALA A 117 -9.85 -9.77 -1.35
CA ALA A 117 -10.04 -10.35 -0.04
C ALA A 117 -8.97 -9.85 0.96
N ALA A 118 -7.71 -9.74 0.53
CA ALA A 118 -6.63 -9.23 1.38
C ALA A 118 -6.83 -7.75 1.76
N VAL A 119 -7.20 -6.90 0.80
CA VAL A 119 -7.50 -5.48 1.09
C VAL A 119 -8.71 -5.36 2.02
N ALA A 120 -9.79 -6.12 1.78
CA ALA A 120 -10.98 -6.11 2.63
C ALA A 120 -10.67 -6.55 4.07
N TYR A 121 -10.02 -7.70 4.22
CA TYR A 121 -9.63 -8.24 5.53
C TYR A 121 -8.75 -7.26 6.32
N THR A 122 -7.77 -6.65 5.67
CA THR A 122 -6.86 -5.71 6.33
C THR A 122 -7.52 -4.40 6.70
N HIS A 123 -8.51 -3.95 5.93
CA HIS A 123 -9.30 -2.77 6.28
C HIS A 123 -10.11 -3.02 7.54
N ASP A 124 -10.81 -4.16 7.62
CA ASP A 124 -11.59 -4.51 8.81
C ASP A 124 -10.68 -4.63 10.04
N ASN A 125 -9.53 -5.30 9.91
CA ASN A 125 -8.53 -5.38 10.96
C ASN A 125 -7.98 -4.01 11.38
N ASN A 126 -7.72 -3.11 10.42
CA ASN A 126 -7.29 -1.74 10.72
C ASN A 126 -8.38 -0.96 11.47
N VAL A 127 -9.66 -1.14 11.13
CA VAL A 127 -10.78 -0.51 11.83
C VAL A 127 -10.85 -1.01 13.27
N GLU A 128 -10.78 -2.33 13.47
CA GLU A 128 -10.82 -2.97 14.80
C GLU A 128 -9.65 -2.50 15.68
N LEU A 129 -8.44 -2.47 15.14
CA LEU A 129 -7.22 -2.03 15.83
C LEU A 129 -7.06 -0.49 15.88
N GLN A 130 -8.03 0.26 15.36
CA GLN A 130 -8.04 1.72 15.29
C GLN A 130 -6.86 2.32 14.49
N TYR A 131 -6.30 1.57 13.56
CA TYR A 131 -5.29 2.03 12.61
C TYR A 131 -5.89 2.83 11.45
N GLY A 132 -5.03 3.59 10.77
CA GLY A 132 -5.41 4.33 9.55
C GLY A 132 -5.41 3.41 8.33
N THR A 133 -6.37 3.62 7.43
CA THR A 133 -6.42 2.95 6.13
C THR A 133 -5.95 3.92 5.04
N LEU A 134 -4.84 3.60 4.38
CA LEU A 134 -4.19 4.49 3.42
C LEU A 134 -4.83 4.47 2.02
N LEU A 135 -5.36 3.33 1.60
CA LEU A 135 -5.94 3.11 0.28
C LEU A 135 -7.47 3.12 0.38
N PRO A 136 -8.18 4.01 -0.33
CA PRO A 136 -9.65 4.04 -0.36
C PRO A 136 -10.25 2.91 -1.22
N MET A 137 -9.39 2.04 -1.77
CA MET A 137 -9.71 1.09 -2.85
C MET A 137 -10.93 0.21 -2.58
N ILE A 138 -11.23 -0.22 -1.36
CA ILE A 138 -12.43 -1.06 -1.13
C ILE A 138 -13.69 -0.34 -1.61
N TYR A 139 -13.82 0.95 -1.27
CA TYR A 139 -14.98 1.71 -1.68
C TYR A 139 -14.97 1.96 -3.18
N ASP A 140 -13.84 2.45 -3.71
CA ASP A 140 -13.76 2.78 -5.14
C ASP A 140 -13.98 1.55 -6.03
N VAL A 141 -13.48 0.38 -5.60
CA VAL A 141 -13.71 -0.90 -6.30
C VAL A 141 -15.16 -1.34 -6.19
N LEU A 142 -15.77 -1.27 -5.01
CA LEU A 142 -17.19 -1.60 -4.86
C LEU A 142 -18.07 -0.70 -5.74
N LEU A 143 -17.74 0.60 -5.80
CA LEU A 143 -18.43 1.56 -6.66
C LEU A 143 -18.26 1.21 -8.15
N GLU A 144 -17.07 0.81 -8.56
CA GLU A 144 -16.82 0.44 -9.95
C GLU A 144 -17.51 -0.88 -10.32
N ILE A 145 -17.46 -1.89 -9.45
CA ILE A 145 -18.22 -3.14 -9.63
C ILE A 145 -19.72 -2.84 -9.71
N ALA A 146 -20.25 -1.94 -8.88
CA ALA A 146 -21.65 -1.52 -8.94
C ALA A 146 -22.06 -0.83 -10.24
N GLN A 147 -21.11 -0.16 -10.91
CA GLN A 147 -21.33 0.50 -12.18
C GLN A 147 -21.25 -0.48 -13.35
N GLN A 148 -20.33 -1.45 -13.27
CA GLN A 148 -20.10 -2.47 -14.30
C GLN A 148 -21.13 -3.61 -14.26
N GLU A 149 -21.53 -4.04 -13.06
CA GLU A 149 -22.52 -5.09 -12.86
C GLU A 149 -23.84 -4.50 -12.37
N GLY A 150 -24.96 -5.08 -12.81
CA GLY A 150 -26.31 -4.61 -12.49
C GLY A 150 -26.74 -4.86 -11.04
N HIS A 151 -25.93 -4.49 -10.05
CA HIS A 151 -26.22 -4.63 -8.61
C HIS A 151 -26.88 -3.35 -8.06
N PRO A 152 -28.23 -3.28 -7.99
CA PRO A 152 -28.94 -2.07 -7.59
C PRO A 152 -28.65 -1.66 -6.13
N GLU A 153 -28.39 -2.61 -5.23
CA GLU A 153 -27.98 -2.36 -3.85
C GLU A 153 -26.66 -1.58 -3.75
N LEU A 154 -25.67 -1.89 -4.58
CA LEU A 154 -24.39 -1.18 -4.60
C LEU A 154 -24.51 0.16 -5.34
N LYS A 155 -25.40 0.27 -6.34
CA LYS A 155 -25.72 1.57 -7.00
C LYS A 155 -26.33 2.58 -6.05
N ASN A 156 -27.16 2.15 -5.09
CA ASN A 156 -27.70 3.03 -4.06
C ASN A 156 -26.61 3.52 -3.08
N LEU A 157 -25.58 2.69 -2.84
CA LEU A 157 -24.39 3.11 -2.11
C LEU A 157 -23.58 4.15 -2.88
N ALA A 158 -23.47 3.96 -4.20
CA ALA A 158 -22.73 4.82 -5.12
C ALA A 158 -23.39 6.17 -5.41
N SER A 159 -24.73 6.22 -5.43
CA SER A 159 -25.50 7.42 -5.76
C SER A 159 -25.52 8.47 -4.64
N GLY A 160 -24.94 8.17 -3.47
CA GLY A 160 -24.80 9.13 -2.37
C GLY A 160 -26.09 9.39 -1.59
N ASN A 161 -27.20 8.72 -1.93
CA ASN A 161 -28.51 8.93 -1.33
C ASN A 161 -28.80 7.86 -0.27
N GLY A 162 -28.70 8.25 1.00
CA GLY A 162 -29.07 7.42 2.15
C GLY A 162 -28.15 7.58 3.35
N THR A 163 -28.62 7.13 4.51
CA THR A 163 -27.90 7.19 5.80
C THR A 163 -26.54 6.49 5.72
N THR A 164 -26.49 5.37 5.00
CA THR A 164 -25.26 4.59 4.79
C THR A 164 -24.23 5.39 3.97
N ALA A 165 -24.63 6.02 2.87
CA ALA A 165 -23.74 6.85 2.04
C ALA A 165 -23.16 8.07 2.78
N LYS A 166 -23.92 8.65 3.71
CA LYS A 166 -23.45 9.71 4.62
C LYS A 166 -22.39 9.20 5.59
N MET A 167 -22.64 8.06 6.26
CA MET A 167 -21.64 7.39 7.09
C MET A 167 -20.38 7.00 6.30
N PHE A 168 -20.53 6.66 5.01
CA PHE A 168 -19.40 6.35 4.12
C PHE A 168 -18.54 7.59 3.82
N LYS A 169 -19.15 8.74 3.50
CA LYS A 169 -18.41 10.00 3.28
C LYS A 169 -17.69 10.47 4.55
N GLU A 170 -18.34 10.36 5.71
CA GLU A 170 -17.73 10.71 7.01
C GLU A 170 -16.53 9.80 7.35
N LYS A 171 -16.62 8.49 7.08
CA LYS A 171 -15.49 7.56 7.23
C LYS A 171 -14.35 7.84 6.24
N GLN A 172 -14.65 8.20 4.98
CA GLN A 172 -13.64 8.62 4.01
C GLN A 172 -12.92 9.90 4.45
N GLN A 173 -13.64 10.91 4.94
CA GLN A 173 -13.05 12.16 5.40
C GLN A 173 -12.15 11.95 6.63
N SER A 174 -12.60 11.13 7.58
CA SER A 174 -11.81 10.71 8.74
C SER A 174 -10.54 9.93 8.35
N THR A 175 -10.62 9.09 7.31
CA THR A 175 -9.43 8.39 6.79
C THR A 175 -8.48 9.35 6.10
N THR A 176 -8.95 10.31 5.31
CA THR A 176 -8.12 11.35 4.67
C THR A 176 -7.34 12.19 5.68
N GLU A 177 -7.99 12.65 6.78
CA GLU A 177 -7.30 13.38 7.84
C GLU A 177 -6.24 12.52 8.56
N ARG A 178 -6.55 11.24 8.80
CA ARG A 178 -5.56 10.28 9.34
C ARG A 178 -4.41 10.02 8.37
N ARG A 179 -4.65 10.00 7.05
CA ARG A 179 -3.61 9.84 6.01
C ARG A 179 -2.63 10.99 6.01
N GLU A 180 -3.10 12.24 6.10
CA GLU A 180 -2.19 13.39 6.20
C GLU A 180 -1.28 13.28 7.44
N LYS A 181 -1.83 12.82 8.56
CA LYS A 181 -1.09 12.64 9.81
C LYS A 181 -0.05 11.51 9.73
N ILE A 182 -0.37 10.41 9.03
CA ILE A 182 0.55 9.29 8.79
C ILE A 182 1.65 9.67 7.79
N SER A 183 1.29 10.32 6.68
CA SER A 183 2.25 10.82 5.69
C SER A 183 3.28 11.77 6.31
N ARG A 184 2.82 12.66 7.22
CA ARG A 184 3.72 13.56 7.99
C ARG A 184 4.63 12.81 8.96
N ARG A 185 4.25 11.63 9.46
CA ARG A 185 5.12 10.79 10.30
C ARG A 185 6.18 10.05 9.48
N PHE A 186 5.82 9.55 8.29
CA PHE A 186 6.78 8.88 7.39
C PHE A 186 7.88 9.82 6.89
N SER A 187 7.57 11.09 6.61
CA SER A 187 8.60 12.09 6.30
C SER A 187 9.59 12.31 7.44
N THR A 188 9.20 12.07 8.69
CA THR A 188 10.05 12.24 9.86
C THR A 188 10.89 11.00 10.17
N ILE A 189 10.38 9.79 9.88
CA ILE A 189 11.11 8.53 10.08
C ILE A 189 12.20 8.32 9.01
N ALA A 190 12.07 8.94 7.84
CA ALA A 190 13.11 8.95 6.80
C ALA A 190 14.36 9.79 7.15
N ASN A 191 14.41 10.43 8.33
CA ASN A 191 15.54 11.22 8.83
C ASN A 191 16.35 10.47 9.91
N PHE A 192 16.68 9.20 9.67
CA PHE A 192 17.69 8.46 10.43
C PHE A 192 18.65 7.74 9.49
#